data_AF-A0A5M6DAU3-F1
#
_entry.id   AF-A0A5M6DAU3-F1
#
_cell.length_a   1.000
_cell.length_b   1.000
_cell.length_c   1.000
_cell.angle_alpha   90.00
_cell.angle_beta   90.00
_cell.angle_gamma   90.00
#
_symmetry.space_group_name_H-M   'P 1'
#
loop_
_entity.id
_entity.type
_entity.pdbx_description
1 polymer ?
#
loop_
_entity_poly.entity_id
_entity_poly.type
_entity_poly.pdbx_seq_one_letter_code
_entity_poly.pdbx_strand_id
1 'polypeptide(L)' 'MNNLEKLTPLLTEVEEIKKLRQLVADFNPADGSLEIIFNLPGNKSVRVPINSKVKMRLFSKEVRNYLAEEQLLRQCKED' A
#
# COMPACT_ATOMS: atom_id res chain seq x y z
N MET A 1 17.06 36.24 -3.03
CA MET A 1 17.28 34.78 -3.02
C MET A 1 15.95 34.11 -3.35
N ASN A 2 15.95 33.30 -4.39
CA ASN A 2 14.79 32.89 -5.17
C ASN A 2 13.85 31.95 -4.40
N ASN A 3 12.62 32.41 -4.12
CA ASN A 3 11.53 31.54 -3.66
C ASN A 3 11.18 30.45 -4.70
N LEU A 4 11.51 30.66 -5.98
CA LEU A 4 11.30 29.71 -7.08
C LEU A 4 12.21 28.46 -7.01
N GLU A 5 13.44 28.59 -6.48
CA GLU A 5 14.40 27.48 -6.38
C GLU A 5 14.07 26.52 -5.22
N LYS A 6 13.28 26.99 -4.25
CA LYS A 6 12.75 26.13 -3.17
C LYS A 6 11.43 25.43 -3.56
N LEU A 7 10.66 26.00 -4.48
CA LEU A 7 9.39 25.43 -4.97
C LEU A 7 9.58 24.21 -5.88
N THR A 8 10.68 24.16 -6.61
CA THR A 8 11.00 23.07 -7.55
C THR A 8 11.13 21.71 -6.86
N PRO A 9 11.94 21.53 -5.79
CA PRO A 9 12.00 20.27 -5.07
C PRO A 9 10.67 19.87 -4.43
N LEU A 10 9.94 20.81 -3.83
CA LEU A 10 8.59 20.60 -3.27
C LEU A 10 7.57 20.12 -4.31
N LEU A 11 7.64 20.64 -5.54
CA LEU A 11 6.78 20.18 -6.65
C LEU A 11 7.10 18.74 -7.06
N THR A 12 8.38 18.34 -7.05
CA THR A 12 8.81 16.96 -7.31
C THR A 12 8.29 15.98 -6.25
N GLU A 13 8.36 16.35 -4.98
CA GLU A 13 7.82 15.53 -3.88
C GLU A 13 6.31 15.33 -4.02
N VAL A 14 5.56 16.38 -4.39
CA VAL A 14 4.11 16.28 -4.63
C VAL A 14 3.78 15.34 -5.79
N GLU A 15 4.57 15.37 -6.88
CA GLU A 15 4.38 14.45 -8.01
C GLU A 15 4.73 13.00 -7.68
N GLU A 16 5.78 12.77 -6.90
CA GLU A 16 6.15 11.42 -6.43
C GLU A 16 5.09 10.86 -5.49
N ILE A 17 4.57 11.66 -4.56
CA ILE A 17 3.44 11.29 -3.70
C ILE A 17 2.21 10.93 -4.54
N LYS A 18 1.93 11.69 -5.61
CA LYS A 18 0.81 11.41 -6.50
C LYS A 18 0.99 10.10 -7.25
N LYS A 19 2.21 9.79 -7.72
CA LYS A 19 2.53 8.49 -8.36
C LYS A 19 2.42 7.32 -7.38
N LEU A 20 2.92 7.47 -6.16
CA LEU A 20 2.78 6.46 -5.10
C LEU A 20 1.32 6.19 -4.77
N ARG A 21 0.49 7.24 -4.64
CA ARG A 21 -0.96 7.11 -4.43
C ARG A 21 -1.63 6.38 -5.59
N GLN A 22 -1.22 6.66 -6.83
CA GLN A 22 -1.72 5.97 -8.01
C GLN A 22 -1.35 4.48 -7.99
N LEU A 23 -0.10 4.14 -7.67
CA LEU A 23 0.36 2.74 -7.57
C LEU A 23 -0.37 1.97 -6.46
N VAL A 24 -0.66 2.61 -5.32
CA VAL A 24 -1.46 2.01 -4.25
C VAL A 24 -2.91 1.84 -4.69
N ALA A 25 -3.51 2.83 -5.35
CA ALA A 25 -4.86 2.74 -5.90
C ALA A 25 -5.00 1.58 -6.91
N ASP A 26 -3.97 1.39 -7.72
CA ASP A 26 -3.89 0.36 -8.75
C ASP A 26 -3.46 -1.01 -8.19
N PHE A 27 -3.20 -1.12 -6.88
CA PHE A 27 -2.88 -2.40 -6.24
C PHE A 27 -4.05 -3.38 -6.41
N ASN A 28 -3.86 -4.34 -7.30
CA ASN A 28 -4.77 -5.46 -7.53
C ASN A 28 -3.92 -6.75 -7.60
N PRO A 29 -3.97 -7.61 -6.57
CA PRO A 29 -3.23 -8.86 -6.57
C PRO A 29 -3.71 -9.76 -7.71
N ALA A 30 -2.78 -10.46 -8.35
CA ALA A 30 -3.12 -11.41 -9.40
C ALA A 30 -3.99 -12.55 -8.84
N ASP A 31 -4.84 -13.13 -9.69
CA ASP A 31 -5.67 -14.29 -9.30
C ASP A 31 -4.77 -15.41 -8.77
N GLY A 32 -5.03 -15.88 -7.54
CA GLY A 32 -4.25 -16.93 -6.88
C GLY A 32 -2.92 -16.48 -6.26
N SER A 33 -2.59 -15.18 -6.26
CA SER A 33 -1.34 -14.68 -5.67
C SER A 33 -1.39 -14.44 -4.16
N LEU A 34 -2.56 -14.58 -3.53
CA LEU A 34 -2.74 -14.41 -2.09
C LEU A 34 -2.87 -15.77 -1.41
N GLU A 35 -2.07 -16.00 -0.37
CA GLU A 35 -2.16 -17.18 0.48
C GLU A 35 -2.09 -16.81 1.96
N ILE A 36 -2.83 -17.54 2.79
CA ILE A 36 -2.72 -17.47 4.25
C ILE A 36 -1.80 -18.60 4.69
N ILE A 37 -0.75 -18.26 5.44
CA ILE A 37 0.22 -19.23 5.96
C ILE A 37 -0.05 -19.46 7.44
N PHE A 38 -0.46 -20.67 7.79
CA PHE A 38 -0.60 -21.12 9.17
C PHE A 38 0.68 -21.83 9.61
N ASN A 39 1.38 -21.26 10.57
CA ASN A 39 2.55 -21.89 11.18
C ASN A 39 2.08 -22.81 12.32
N LEU A 40 2.40 -24.09 12.21
CA LEU A 40 2.06 -25.12 13.18
C LEU A 40 3.27 -25.42 14.07
N PRO A 41 3.04 -25.94 15.30
CA PRO A 41 4.11 -26.42 16.16
C PRO A 41 5.01 -27.45 15.44
N GLY A 42 6.32 -27.37 15.68
CA GLY A 42 7.29 -28.26 15.04
C GLY A 42 7.72 -27.86 13.62
N ASN A 43 7.80 -26.55 13.35
CA ASN A 43 8.26 -25.96 12.07
C ASN A 43 7.46 -26.42 10.84
N LYS A 44 6.21 -26.84 11.02
CA LYS A 44 5.31 -27.16 9.91
C LYS A 44 4.56 -25.90 9.50
N SER A 45 4.27 -25.75 8.22
CA SER A 45 3.41 -24.66 7.72
C SER A 45 2.37 -25.21 6.77
N VAL A 46 1.16 -24.65 6.84
CA VAL A 46 0.06 -24.93 5.92
C VAL A 46 -0.25 -23.65 5.16
N ARG A 47 -0.23 -23.71 3.84
CA ARG A 47 -0.54 -22.58 2.97
C ARG A 47 -1.93 -22.77 2.38
N VAL A 48 -2.79 -21.77 2.55
CA VAL A 48 -4.18 -21.80 2.08
C VAL A 48 -4.35 -20.67 1.06
N PRO A 49 -4.50 -20.99 -0.25
CA PRO A 49 -4.66 -19.97 -1.27
C PRO A 49 -6.05 -19.31 -1.17
N ILE A 50 -6.11 -18.01 -1.42
CA ILE A 50 -7.34 -17.22 -1.49
C ILE A 50 -7.80 -17.14 -2.95
N ASN A 51 -8.61 -18.11 -3.37
CA ASN A 51 -9.09 -18.19 -4.75
C ASN A 51 -10.40 -17.40 -4.99
N SER A 52 -11.00 -16.84 -3.94
CA SER A 52 -12.25 -16.09 -4.05
C SER A 52 -11.99 -14.65 -4.49
N LYS A 53 -12.45 -14.29 -5.69
CA LYS A 53 -12.37 -12.93 -6.23
C LYS A 53 -12.98 -11.87 -5.29
N VAL A 54 -14.07 -12.21 -4.61
CA VAL A 54 -14.71 -11.31 -3.63
C VAL A 54 -13.78 -11.07 -2.44
N LYS A 55 -13.20 -12.14 -1.87
CA LYS A 55 -12.25 -12.01 -0.76
C LYS A 55 -10.99 -11.24 -1.18
N MET A 56 -10.44 -11.52 -2.36
CA MET A 56 -9.30 -10.78 -2.89
C MET A 56 -9.60 -9.28 -2.98
N ARG A 57 -10.74 -8.90 -3.57
CA ARG A 57 -11.14 -7.48 -3.69
C ARG A 57 -11.28 -6.80 -2.32
N LEU A 58 -11.82 -7.50 -1.32
CA LEU A 58 -11.90 -7.01 0.05
C LEU A 58 -10.50 -6.79 0.64
N PHE A 59 -9.59 -7.76 0.52
CA PHE A 59 -8.21 -7.62 0.99
C PHE A 59 -7.49 -6.47 0.31
N SER A 60 -7.60 -6.32 -1.02
CA SER A 60 -6.98 -5.20 -1.73
C SER A 60 -7.53 -3.86 -1.25
N LYS A 61 -8.83 -3.77 -0.97
CA LYS A 61 -9.44 -2.54 -0.44
C LYS A 61 -8.88 -2.21 0.93
N GLU A 62 -8.78 -3.18 1.84
CA GLU A 62 -8.25 -2.93 3.18
C GLU A 62 -6.78 -2.54 3.16
N VAL A 63 -5.96 -3.18 2.33
CA VAL A 63 -4.55 -2.80 2.17
C VAL A 63 -4.43 -1.35 1.68
N ARG A 64 -5.25 -0.95 0.69
CA ARG A 64 -5.26 0.44 0.19
C ARG A 64 -5.68 1.44 1.26
N ASN A 65 -6.71 1.13 2.04
CA ASN A 65 -7.18 1.98 3.13
C ASN A 65 -6.10 2.15 4.20
N TYR A 66 -5.52 1.05 4.67
CA TYR A 66 -4.46 1.06 5.67
C TYR A 66 -3.25 1.91 5.21
N LEU A 67 -2.81 1.72 3.96
CA LEU A 67 -1.70 2.52 3.42
C LEU A 67 -2.02 4.01 3.31
N ALA A 68 -3.27 4.36 2.97
CA ALA A 68 -3.72 5.75 2.95
C ALA A 68 -3.73 6.36 4.36
N GLU A 69 -4.22 5.62 5.37
CA GLU A 69 -4.23 6.04 6.78
C GLU A 69 -2.82 6.24 7.33
N GLU A 70 -1.91 5.29 7.11
CA GLU A 70 -0.50 5.41 7.50
C GLU A 70 0.17 6.64 6.87
N GLN A 71 -0.16 6.96 5.62
CA GLN A 71 0.36 8.15 4.95
C GLN A 71 -0.16 9.44 5.59
N LEU A 72 -1.46 9.51 5.89
CA LEU A 72 -2.05 10.66 6.60
C LEU A 72 -1.41 10.87 7.98
N LEU A 73 -1.20 9.79 8.72
CA LEU A 73 -0.56 9.83 10.04
C LEU A 73 0.89 10.32 9.99
N ARG A 74 1.62 10.03 8.92
CA ARG A 74 2.99 10.56 8.73
C ARG A 74 2.98 12.05 8.43
N GLN A 75 2.07 12.51 7.58
CA GLN A 75 1.92 13.93 7.27
C GLN A 75 1.57 14.74 8.53
N CYS A 76 0.68 14.24 9.39
CA CYS A 76 0.35 14.89 10.66
C CYS A 76 1.48 14.91 11.70
N LYS A 77 2.58 14.18 11.52
CA LYS A 77 3.74 14.18 12.42
C LYS A 77 4.90 15.05 11.90
N GLU A 78 4.87 15.40 10.63
CA GLU A 78 5.88 16.24 9.98
C GLU A 78 5.48 17.74 10.00
N ASP A 79 4.20 18.04 10.29
CA ASP A 79 3.68 19.37 10.65
C ASP A 79 3.80 19.66 12.17
#